data_AF-A0A0M3JMH0-F1
#
_entry.id   AF-A0A0M3JMH0-F1
#
_cell.length_a   1.000
_cell.length_b   1.000
_cell.length_c   1.000
_cell.angle_alpha   90.00
_cell.angle_beta   90.00
_cell.angle_gamma   90.00
#
_symmetry.space_group_name_H-M   'P 1'
#
loop_
_entity.id
_entity.type
_entity.pdbx_description
1 polymer ?
#
loop_
_entity_poly.entity_id
_entity_poly.type
_entity_poly.pdbx_seq_one_letter_code
_entity_poly.pdbx_strand_id
1 'polypeptide(L)' 'MCRKYKDNASNIRNPRSFAGFRGTVRYAPLSCHVAREQSRKDDLESWLYQQVYYYFKYAHVLRN' A
#
# COMPACT_ATOMS: atom_id res chain seq x y z
N MET A 1 4.69 -4.49 1.94
CA MET A 1 4.94 -3.60 3.08
C MET A 1 6.17 -2.76 2.77
N CYS A 2 6.10 -1.44 3.00
CA CYS A 2 7.24 -0.57 2.72
C CYS A 2 8.44 -0.87 3.64
N ARG A 3 9.66 -0.63 3.13
CA ARG A 3 10.89 -0.75 3.93
C ARG A 3 11.15 0.53 4.73
N LYS A 4 12.02 0.43 5.74
CA LYS A 4 12.50 1.61 6.49
C LYS A 4 13.06 2.66 5.51
N TYR A 5 12.65 3.91 5.70
CA TYR A 5 13.05 5.05 4.86
C TYR A 5 14.54 5.37 4.97
N LYS A 6 15.09 5.23 6.19
CA LYS A 6 16.51 5.40 6.47
C LYS A 6 17.22 4.07 6.62
N ASP A 7 18.49 4.04 6.27
CA ASP A 7 19.40 2.95 6.63
C ASP A 7 19.91 3.08 8.07
N ASN A 8 20.80 2.17 8.48
CA ASN A 8 21.40 2.19 9.82
C ASN A 8 22.36 3.37 10.03
N ALA A 9 22.82 4.00 8.96
CA ALA A 9 23.66 5.20 8.97
C ALA A 9 22.83 6.50 8.88
N SER A 10 21.49 6.41 9.02
CA SER A 10 20.55 7.54 8.91
C SER A 10 20.46 8.18 7.51
N ASN A 11 21.04 7.57 6.48
CA ASN A 11 20.95 8.04 5.10
C ASN A 11 19.62 7.64 4.46
N ILE A 12 19.17 8.44 3.51
CA ILE A 12 17.95 8.16 2.74
C ILE A 12 18.21 6.99 1.79
N ARG A 13 17.35 5.97 1.84
CA ARG A 13 17.47 4.81 0.97
C ARG A 13 16.88 5.09 -0.41
N ASN A 14 17.73 5.03 -1.43
CA ASN A 14 17.29 5.15 -2.83
C ASN A 14 16.36 4.00 -3.22
N PRO A 15 15.27 4.25 -3.97
CA PRO A 15 14.34 3.22 -4.45
C PRO A 15 15.09 2.15 -5.26
N ARG A 16 14.70 0.88 -5.13
CA ARG A 16 15.22 -0.18 -5.99
C ARG A 16 14.75 0.04 -7.43
N SER A 17 15.54 -0.45 -8.39
CA SER A 17 15.17 -0.45 -9.82
C SER A 17 13.92 -1.31 -10.09
N PHE A 18 13.71 -2.35 -9.28
CA PHE A 18 12.55 -3.23 -9.34
C PHE A 18 12.15 -3.70 -7.95
N ALA A 19 10.87 -3.55 -7.61
CA ALA A 19 10.28 -4.07 -6.39
C ALA A 19 9.17 -5.06 -6.72
N GLY A 20 9.47 -6.35 -6.57
CA GLY A 20 8.49 -7.42 -6.81
C GLY A 20 7.32 -7.35 -5.83
N PHE A 21 6.10 -7.51 -6.36
CA PHE A 21 4.88 -7.56 -5.56
C PHE A 21 4.68 -8.95 -4.94
N ARG A 22 4.36 -9.00 -3.64
CA ARG A 22 4.07 -10.24 -2.88
C ARG A 22 2.83 -10.13 -1.98
N GLY A 23 1.94 -9.18 -2.27
CA GLY A 23 0.77 -8.88 -1.42
C GLY A 23 -0.54 -9.39 -2.00
N THR A 24 -1.65 -8.95 -1.40
CA THR A 24 -3.01 -9.21 -1.90
C THR A 24 -3.36 -8.22 -3.00
N VAL A 25 -3.62 -8.72 -4.22
CA VAL A 25 -3.88 -7.89 -5.42
C VAL A 25 -5.00 -6.88 -5.24
N ARG A 26 -6.10 -7.26 -4.56
CA ARG A 26 -7.30 -6.41 -4.42
C ARG A 26 -7.04 -5.04 -3.80
N TYR A 27 -6.13 -4.96 -2.84
CA TYR A 27 -5.81 -3.72 -2.12
C TYR A 27 -4.40 -3.24 -2.45
N ALA A 28 -3.79 -3.80 -3.50
CA ALA A 28 -2.46 -3.42 -3.90
C ALA A 28 -2.48 -1.97 -4.44
N PRO A 29 -1.57 -1.11 -3.99
CA PRO A 29 -1.48 0.25 -4.48
C PRO A 29 -0.91 0.25 -5.91
N LEU A 30 -1.26 1.26 -6.70
CA LEU A 30 -0.94 1.32 -8.13
C LEU A 30 0.58 1.22 -8.40
N SER A 31 1.38 1.80 -7.50
CA SER A 31 2.84 1.74 -7.53
C SER A 31 3.39 0.31 -7.61
N CYS A 32 2.72 -0.65 -6.97
CA CYS A 32 3.13 -2.04 -6.96
C CYS A 32 2.93 -2.73 -8.30
N HIS A 33 1.87 -2.37 -9.02
CA HIS A 33 1.55 -2.95 -10.33
C HIS A 33 2.56 -2.56 -11.39
N VAL A 34 3.21 -1.40 -11.23
CA VAL A 34 4.32 -0.94 -12.07
C VAL A 34 5.69 -1.21 -11.45
N ALA A 35 5.76 -2.14 -10.48
CA ALA A 35 6.97 -2.59 -9.79
C ALA A 35 7.84 -1.48 -9.16
N ARG A 36 7.22 -0.35 -8.78
CA ARG A 36 7.90 0.74 -8.06
C ARG A 36 8.11 0.36 -6.60
N GLU A 37 9.15 0.94 -6.00
CA GLU A 37 9.46 0.77 -4.58
C GLU A 37 8.27 1.22 -3.71
N GLN A 38 7.82 0.33 -2.82
CA GLN A 38 6.79 0.65 -1.86
C GLN A 38 7.29 1.63 -0.80
N SER A 39 6.45 2.61 -0.49
CA SER A 39 6.66 3.69 0.45
C SER A 39 5.45 3.83 1.38
N ARG A 40 5.56 4.69 2.40
CA ARG A 40 4.47 4.90 3.39
C ARG A 40 3.15 5.36 2.77
N LYS A 41 3.19 6.05 1.62
CA LYS A 41 1.97 6.48 0.92
C LYS A 41 1.17 5.27 0.41
N ASP A 42 1.89 4.21 0.03
CA ASP A 42 1.30 3.02 -0.60
C ASP A 42 0.53 2.18 0.44
N ASP A 43 0.97 2.23 1.71
CA ASP A 43 0.21 1.65 2.82
C ASP A 43 -1.10 2.43 3.09
N LEU A 44 -1.09 3.77 2.96
CA LEU A 44 -2.31 4.60 3.09
C LEU A 44 -3.29 4.39 1.94
N GLU A 45 -2.79 4.22 0.71
CA GLU A 45 -3.60 3.90 -0.48
C GLU A 45 -4.30 2.54 -0.29
N SER A 46 -3.54 1.52 0.13
CA SER A 46 -4.09 0.19 0.45
C SER A 46 -5.16 0.26 1.55
N TRP A 47 -4.90 1.05 2.59
CA TRP A 47 -5.84 1.26 3.70
C TRP A 47 -7.13 1.93 3.23
N LEU A 48 -7.04 2.97 2.39
CA LEU A 48 -8.20 3.66 1.82
C LEU A 48 -9.05 2.70 0.99
N TYR A 49 -8.44 1.87 0.15
CA TYR A 49 -9.16 0.85 -0.63
C TYR A 49 -9.92 -0.11 0.28
N GLN A 50 -9.34 -0.48 1.42
CA GLN A 50 -10.00 -1.33 2.40
C GLN A 50 -11.18 -0.62 3.09
N GLN A 51 -11.05 0.66 3.44
CA GLN A 51 -12.16 1.45 4.01
C GLN A 51 -13.33 1.60 3.04
N VAL A 52 -13.03 1.92 1.78
CA VAL A 52 -14.04 2.04 0.72
C VAL A 52 -14.74 0.70 0.50
N TYR A 53 -13.99 -0.39 0.41
CA TYR A 53 -14.55 -1.74 0.28
C TYR A 53 -15.46 -2.09 1.46
N TYR A 54 -15.01 -1.81 2.69
CA TYR A 54 -15.80 -2.07 3.89
C TYR A 54 -17.09 -1.25 3.88
N TYR A 55 -17.00 0.04 3.58
CA TYR A 55 -18.15 0.93 3.50
C TYR A 55 -19.19 0.39 2.52
N PHE A 56 -18.82 0.09 1.27
CA PHE A 56 -19.79 -0.43 0.29
C PHE A 56 -20.34 -1.82 0.66
N LYS A 57 -19.52 -2.69 1.26
CA LYS A 57 -19.96 -4.03 1.66
C LYS A 57 -20.98 -4.01 2.79
N TYR A 58 -20.85 -3.08 3.74
CA TYR A 58 -21.67 -3.04 4.96
C TYR A 58 -22.61 -1.82 5.02
N ALA A 59 -22.61 -0.93 4.03
CA ALA A 59 -23.52 0.21 3.96
C ALA A 59 -24.99 -0.21 3.95
N HIS A 60 -25.33 -1.41 3.44
CA HIS A 60 -26.67 -1.97 3.53
C HIS A 60 -27.02 -2.48 4.94
N VAL A 61 -26.03 -2.88 5.74
CA VAL A 61 -26.21 -3.41 7.10
C VAL A 61 -26.42 -2.29 8.12
N LEU A 62 -25.83 -1.12 7.90
CA LEU A 62 -25.95 0.05 8.79
C LEU A 62 -27.16 0.96 8.48
N ARG A 63 -27.96 0.61 7.46
CA ARG A 63 -29.19 1.35 7.08
C ARG A 63 -30.47 0.72 7.64
N ASN A 64 -30.36 -0.31 8.46
CA ASN A 64 -31.44 -0.90 9.26
C ASN A 64 -31.18 -0.65 10.75
#